data_AF-A0A2A4NN40-F1
#
_entry.id   AF-A0A2A4NN40-F1
#
_cell.length_a   1.000
_cell.length_b   1.000
_cell.length_c   1.000
_cell.angle_alpha   90.00
_cell.angle_beta   90.00
_cell.angle_gamma   90.00
#
_symmetry.space_group_name_H-M   'P 1'
#
loop_
_entity.id
_entity.type
_entity.pdbx_description
1 polymer ?
#
loop_
_entity_poly.entity_id
_entity_poly.type
_entity_poly.pdbx_seq_one_letter_code
_entity_poly.pdbx_strand_id
1 'polypeptide(L)'
;MFKEVDSLFKFQKQCSFIKYLTSYFDPHRNSIKIMKSSYKVLISEKLVLRKYRGDASLEAMRALFEETEELRNSYPDFRAVNDFRGVSLLFDKNDFVHLMASYTSSNFFVSQKIFIIDSPAFFVLYNFFKDYYHFKNIQIFNTLEAACHSNNMPLSILKKSLD
;
A
#
# COMPACT_ATOMS: atom_id res chain seq x y z
N MET A 1 -39.77 12.49 -2.55
CA MET A 1 -39.41 11.59 -3.66
C MET A 1 -37.95 11.87 -4.00
N PHE A 2 -37.13 10.87 -4.31
CA PHE A 2 -35.64 10.85 -4.30
C PHE A 2 -34.98 10.48 -2.95
N LYS A 3 -35.19 9.23 -2.52
CA LYS A 3 -34.26 8.52 -1.60
C LYS A 3 -33.88 7.11 -2.07
N GLU A 4 -34.44 6.60 -3.18
CA GLU A 4 -34.28 5.20 -3.57
C GLU A 4 -33.25 4.96 -4.70
N VAL A 5 -32.84 5.99 -5.44
CA VAL A 5 -31.94 5.83 -6.61
C VAL A 5 -30.47 5.62 -6.20
N ASP A 6 -30.02 6.13 -5.05
CA ASP A 6 -28.64 5.96 -4.58
C ASP A 6 -28.32 4.55 -4.07
N SER A 7 -29.33 3.79 -3.63
CA SER A 7 -29.13 2.42 -3.13
C SER A 7 -28.88 1.42 -4.27
N LEU A 8 -29.52 1.63 -5.42
CA LEU A 8 -29.40 0.79 -6.61
C LEU A 8 -28.03 0.94 -7.30
N PHE A 9 -27.46 2.15 -7.32
CA PHE A 9 -26.12 2.38 -7.88
C PHE A 9 -24.99 1.80 -7.01
N LYS A 10 -25.15 1.81 -5.68
CA LYS A 10 -24.21 1.14 -4.76
C LYS A 10 -24.26 -0.38 -4.91
N PHE A 11 -25.45 -0.95 -5.13
CA PHE A 11 -25.62 -2.40 -5.26
C PHE A 11 -25.09 -2.93 -6.61
N GLN A 12 -25.29 -2.19 -7.71
CA GLN A 12 -24.76 -2.61 -9.03
C GLN A 12 -23.23 -2.62 -9.10
N LYS A 13 -22.52 -1.68 -8.45
CA LYS A 13 -21.05 -1.72 -8.39
C LYS A 13 -20.54 -2.92 -7.57
N GLN A 14 -21.25 -3.30 -6.52
CA GLN A 14 -20.92 -4.47 -5.69
C GLN A 14 -21.11 -5.79 -6.45
N CYS A 15 -22.16 -5.90 -7.28
CA CYS A 15 -22.42 -7.12 -8.06
C CYS A 15 -21.48 -7.32 -9.26
N SER A 16 -21.00 -6.23 -9.88
CA SER A 16 -20.03 -6.32 -11.00
C SER A 16 -18.65 -6.79 -10.51
N PHE A 17 -18.24 -6.37 -9.31
CA PHE A 17 -16.95 -6.76 -8.71
C PHE A 17 -16.93 -8.25 -8.32
N ILE A 18 -18.04 -8.77 -7.78
CA ILE A 18 -18.16 -10.18 -7.40
C ILE A 18 -18.20 -11.10 -8.64
N LYS A 19 -18.87 -10.69 -9.73
CA LYS A 19 -18.91 -11.49 -10.97
C LYS A 19 -17.54 -11.61 -11.66
N TYR A 20 -16.72 -10.56 -11.62
CA TYR A 20 -15.37 -10.60 -12.19
C TYR A 20 -14.43 -11.54 -11.42
N LEU A 21 -14.59 -11.61 -10.09
CA LEU A 21 -13.83 -12.54 -9.26
C LEU A 21 -14.20 -14.00 -9.55
N THR A 22 -15.47 -14.31 -9.80
CA THR A 22 -15.91 -15.71 -9.99
C THR A 22 -15.56 -16.33 -11.34
N SER A 23 -15.21 -15.56 -12.38
CA SER A 23 -14.89 -16.13 -13.70
C SER A 23 -13.45 -16.66 -13.83
N TYR A 24 -12.63 -16.55 -12.78
CA TYR A 24 -11.22 -16.99 -12.78
C TYR A 24 -10.90 -18.12 -11.77
N PHE A 25 -11.89 -18.61 -11.01
CA PHE A 25 -11.66 -19.69 -10.05
C PHE A 25 -11.86 -21.05 -10.70
N ASP A 26 -10.78 -21.59 -11.26
CA ASP A 26 -10.56 -23.03 -11.34
C ASP A 26 -10.33 -23.54 -9.90
N PRO A 27 -11.19 -24.42 -9.36
CA PRO A 27 -11.07 -24.92 -7.98
C PRO A 27 -9.86 -25.83 -7.74
N HIS A 28 -9.04 -26.13 -8.76
CA HIS A 28 -7.82 -26.93 -8.63
C HIS A 28 -6.51 -26.13 -8.64
N ARG A 29 -6.56 -24.79 -8.70
CA ARG A 29 -5.36 -23.95 -8.49
C ARG A 29 -5.20 -23.64 -7.01
N ASN A 30 -4.07 -24.06 -6.43
CA ASN A 30 -3.59 -23.68 -5.09
C ASN A 30 -4.01 -22.23 -4.76
N SER A 31 -4.74 -22.04 -3.67
CA SER A 31 -5.27 -20.73 -3.27
C SER A 31 -4.15 -19.70 -3.18
N ILE A 32 -4.02 -18.85 -4.19
CA ILE A 32 -3.06 -17.75 -4.18
C ILE A 32 -3.44 -16.87 -3.00
N LYS A 33 -2.56 -16.74 -2.00
CA LYS A 33 -2.80 -15.90 -0.82
C LYS A 33 -2.64 -14.45 -1.25
N ILE A 34 -3.74 -13.82 -1.67
CA ILE A 34 -3.77 -12.41 -2.08
C ILE A 34 -3.33 -11.52 -0.90
N MET A 35 -2.49 -10.52 -1.19
CA MET A 35 -2.05 -9.51 -0.24
C MET A 35 -3.24 -8.88 0.51
N LYS A 36 -3.18 -8.89 1.84
CA LYS A 36 -4.13 -8.20 2.71
C LYS A 36 -3.56 -6.85 3.12
N SER A 37 -4.38 -5.81 3.06
CA SER A 37 -4.04 -4.48 3.59
C SER A 37 -4.98 -4.09 4.73
N SER A 38 -4.46 -3.28 5.64
CA SER A 38 -5.24 -2.58 6.67
C SER A 38 -4.54 -1.28 7.01
N TYR A 39 -5.30 -0.28 7.46
CA TYR A 39 -4.73 0.99 7.89
C TYR A 39 -5.41 1.55 9.13
N LYS A 40 -4.68 2.45 9.80
CA LYS A 40 -5.15 3.23 10.94
C LYS A 40 -4.69 4.67 10.78
N VAL A 41 -5.63 5.60 10.92
CA VAL A 41 -5.34 7.04 10.90
C VAL A 41 -5.19 7.55 12.32
N LEU A 42 -4.07 8.21 12.60
CA LEU A 42 -3.77 8.85 13.88
C LEU A 42 -3.74 10.36 13.66
N ILE A 43 -4.86 11.01 13.96
CA ILE A 43 -5.10 12.42 13.62
C ILE A 43 -4.16 13.35 14.40
N SER A 44 -3.98 13.12 15.70
CA SER A 44 -3.12 13.92 16.57
C SER A 44 -1.66 13.93 16.13
N GLU A 45 -1.18 12.80 15.62
CA GLU A 45 0.20 12.60 15.18
C GLU A 45 0.42 12.94 13.70
N LYS A 46 -0.67 13.23 12.97
CA LYS A 46 -0.69 13.35 11.50
C LYS A 46 -0.03 12.15 10.81
N LEU A 47 -0.43 10.94 11.23
CA LEU A 47 0.10 9.68 10.70
C LEU A 47 -0.99 8.81 10.09
N VAL A 48 -0.66 8.18 8.96
CA VAL A 48 -1.40 7.03 8.42
C VAL A 48 -0.50 5.81 8.55
N LEU A 49 -0.93 4.83 9.35
CA LEU A 49 -0.21 3.58 9.55
C LEU A 49 -0.85 2.50 8.68
N ARG A 50 -0.07 1.86 7.80
CA ARG A 50 -0.55 0.84 6.85
C ARG A 50 0.21 -0.45 7.08
N LYS A 51 -0.50 -1.57 7.13
CA LYS A 51 0.04 -2.93 7.33
C LYS A 51 -0.35 -3.81 6.14
N TYR A 52 0.63 -4.44 5.52
CA TYR A 52 0.45 -5.34 4.39
C TYR A 52 1.02 -6.71 4.70
N ARG A 53 0.32 -7.79 4.33
CA ARG A 53 0.76 -9.18 4.56
C ARG A 53 0.38 -10.07 3.39
N GLY A 54 1.18 -11.10 3.11
CA GLY A 54 0.89 -12.11 2.08
C GLY A 54 1.61 -11.83 0.76
N ASP A 55 1.05 -12.33 -0.35
CA ASP A 55 1.74 -12.30 -1.63
C ASP A 55 1.24 -11.12 -2.49
N ALA A 56 2.18 -10.25 -2.89
CA ALA A 56 1.93 -9.06 -3.69
C ALA A 56 2.10 -9.38 -5.18
N SER A 57 0.98 -9.38 -5.92
CA SER A 57 0.98 -9.34 -7.39
C SER A 57 1.04 -7.89 -7.90
N LEU A 58 1.23 -7.71 -9.21
CA LEU A 58 1.20 -6.36 -9.82
C LEU A 58 -0.15 -5.68 -9.64
N GLU A 59 -1.24 -6.43 -9.73
CA GLU A 59 -2.60 -5.91 -9.48
C GLU A 59 -2.74 -5.44 -8.04
N ALA A 60 -2.18 -6.18 -7.08
CA ALA A 60 -2.18 -5.79 -5.68
C ALA A 60 -1.41 -4.48 -5.46
N MET A 61 -0.26 -4.31 -6.15
CA MET A 61 0.49 -3.05 -6.11
C MET A 61 -0.25 -1.88 -6.76
N ARG A 62 -0.96 -2.11 -7.88
CA ARG A 62 -1.78 -1.09 -8.52
C ARG A 62 -2.91 -0.62 -7.60
N ALA A 63 -3.64 -1.56 -7.00
CA ALA A 63 -4.69 -1.25 -6.02
C ALA A 63 -4.14 -0.47 -4.81
N LEU A 64 -2.93 -0.81 -4.35
CA LEU A 64 -2.25 -0.08 -3.28
C LEU A 64 -1.97 1.37 -3.67
N PHE A 65 -1.54 1.64 -4.91
CA PHE A 65 -1.31 2.99 -5.40
C PHE A 65 -2.60 3.81 -5.48
N GLU A 66 -3.71 3.21 -5.93
CA GLU A 66 -5.04 3.83 -5.92
C GLU A 66 -5.47 4.19 -4.49
N GLU A 67 -5.39 3.25 -3.54
CA GLU A 67 -5.69 3.49 -2.12
C GLU A 67 -4.81 4.61 -1.53
N THR A 68 -3.54 4.67 -1.95
CA THR A 68 -2.60 5.73 -1.52
C THR A 68 -3.07 7.11 -1.97
N GLU A 69 -3.60 7.21 -3.19
CA GLU A 69 -4.15 8.43 -3.74
C GLU A 69 -5.46 8.86 -3.03
N GLU A 70 -6.34 7.92 -2.71
CA GLU A 70 -7.55 8.21 -1.94
C GLU A 70 -7.23 8.73 -0.52
N LEU A 71 -6.30 8.05 0.16
CA LEU A 71 -5.86 8.46 1.50
C LEU A 71 -5.16 9.82 1.48
N ARG A 72 -4.38 10.12 0.44
CA ARG A 72 -3.81 11.45 0.21
C ARG A 72 -4.89 12.52 0.15
N ASN A 73 -5.92 12.31 -0.67
CA ASN A 73 -6.97 13.32 -0.84
C ASN A 73 -7.68 13.63 0.48
N SER A 74 -7.77 12.63 1.36
CA SER A 74 -8.36 12.76 2.69
C SER A 74 -7.40 13.38 3.72
N TYR A 75 -6.09 13.13 3.60
CA TYR A 75 -5.07 13.49 4.59
C TYR A 75 -3.77 14.00 3.92
N PRO A 76 -3.80 15.15 3.23
CA PRO A 76 -2.70 15.60 2.36
C PRO A 76 -1.39 15.88 3.12
N ASP A 77 -1.48 16.31 4.38
CA ASP A 77 -0.33 16.69 5.21
C ASP A 77 0.16 15.55 6.13
N PHE A 78 -0.39 14.34 6.00
CA PHE A 78 -0.05 13.24 6.88
C PHE A 78 1.17 12.48 6.36
N ARG A 79 2.03 12.04 7.28
CA ARG A 79 3.10 11.10 6.94
C ARG A 79 2.53 9.69 6.90
N ALA A 80 3.05 8.85 6.00
CA ALA A 80 2.63 7.47 5.87
C ALA A 80 3.70 6.51 6.36
N VAL A 81 3.34 5.58 7.24
CA VAL A 81 4.18 4.45 7.64
C VAL A 81 3.60 3.19 7.00
N ASN A 82 4.39 2.52 6.16
CA ASN A 82 3.99 1.36 5.38
C ASN A 82 4.79 0.14 5.82
N ASP A 83 4.15 -0.77 6.55
CA ASP A 83 4.74 -2.01 7.04
C ASP A 83 4.48 -3.16 6.05
N PHE A 84 5.51 -3.49 5.29
CA PHE A 84 5.56 -4.59 4.32
C PHE A 84 6.26 -5.83 4.87
N ARG A 85 6.53 -5.91 6.18
CA ARG A 85 7.11 -7.12 6.76
C ARG A 85 6.19 -8.32 6.52
N GLY A 86 6.76 -9.45 6.11
CA GLY A 86 5.99 -10.65 5.76
C GLY A 86 5.19 -10.51 4.46
N VAL A 87 5.59 -9.61 3.56
CA VAL A 87 5.10 -9.56 2.17
C VAL A 87 6.11 -10.22 1.23
N SER A 88 5.62 -11.07 0.34
CA SER A 88 6.40 -11.70 -0.73
C SER A 88 6.02 -11.10 -2.08
N LEU A 89 6.99 -10.91 -2.97
CA LEU A 89 6.73 -10.45 -4.34
C LEU A 89 6.42 -11.63 -5.25
N LEU A 90 5.37 -11.53 -6.06
CA LEU A 90 5.03 -12.49 -7.12
C LEU A 90 5.46 -12.03 -8.51
N PHE A 91 6.17 -10.91 -8.59
CA PHE A 91 6.63 -10.29 -9.82
C PHE A 91 8.09 -9.87 -9.66
N ASP A 92 8.77 -9.64 -10.79
CA ASP A 92 10.18 -9.26 -10.78
C ASP A 92 10.39 -7.73 -10.87
N LYS A 93 11.66 -7.32 -10.94
CA LYS A 93 12.01 -5.91 -11.08
C LYS A 93 11.43 -5.28 -12.35
N ASN A 94 11.50 -5.98 -13.49
CA ASN A 94 11.09 -5.43 -14.78
C ASN A 94 9.58 -5.22 -14.83
N ASP A 95 8.81 -6.18 -14.31
CA ASP A 95 7.37 -6.08 -14.14
C ASP A 95 6.99 -4.81 -13.37
N PHE A 96 7.69 -4.58 -12.25
CA PHE A 96 7.42 -3.40 -11.43
C PHE A 96 7.92 -2.10 -12.09
N VAL A 97 9.03 -2.12 -12.84
CA VAL A 97 9.44 -0.97 -13.67
C VAL A 97 8.33 -0.61 -14.67
N HIS A 98 7.75 -1.61 -15.35
CA HIS A 98 6.65 -1.38 -16.28
C HIS A 98 5.41 -0.83 -15.58
N LEU A 99 5.07 -1.35 -14.39
CA LEU A 99 4.00 -0.77 -13.57
C LEU A 99 4.29 0.69 -13.23
N MET A 100 5.52 1.01 -12.82
CA MET A 100 5.90 2.36 -12.40
C MET A 100 6.02 3.34 -13.57
N ALA A 101 6.21 2.87 -14.80
CA ALA A 101 6.23 3.71 -15.99
C ALA A 101 4.90 4.43 -16.25
N SER A 102 3.78 3.92 -15.74
CA SER A 102 2.49 4.62 -15.81
C SER A 102 2.31 5.70 -14.75
N TYR A 103 3.26 5.87 -13.83
CA TYR A 103 3.22 6.87 -12.76
C TYR A 103 4.29 7.93 -13.00
N THR A 104 3.92 9.19 -12.80
CA THR A 104 4.81 10.36 -12.91
C THR A 104 5.19 10.88 -11.54
N SER A 105 6.22 11.72 -11.44
CA SER A 105 6.61 12.35 -10.18
C SER A 105 5.47 13.14 -9.50
N SER A 106 4.50 13.63 -10.27
CA SER A 106 3.29 14.28 -9.72
C SER A 106 2.37 13.31 -8.96
N ASN A 107 2.45 12.01 -9.25
CA ASN A 107 1.77 10.96 -8.49
C ASN A 107 2.47 10.66 -7.16
N PHE A 108 3.69 11.16 -6.95
CA PHE A 108 4.50 10.91 -5.76
C PHE A 108 4.65 12.18 -4.93
N PHE A 109 3.73 12.35 -3.99
CA PHE A 109 3.56 13.54 -3.15
C PHE A 109 4.73 13.84 -2.24
N VAL A 110 4.84 15.10 -1.80
CA VAL A 110 5.89 15.64 -0.92
C VAL A 110 5.87 15.02 0.49
N SER A 111 4.69 14.61 1.00
CA SER A 111 4.58 14.07 2.36
C SER A 111 5.46 12.85 2.56
N GLN A 112 6.08 12.77 3.74
CA GLN A 112 7.07 11.75 4.06
C GLN A 112 6.44 10.35 4.05
N LYS A 113 7.10 9.41 3.38
CA LYS A 113 6.71 8.00 3.32
C LYS A 113 7.82 7.15 3.93
N ILE A 114 7.47 6.36 4.93
CA ILE A 114 8.37 5.48 5.65
C ILE A 114 7.95 4.05 5.30
N PHE A 115 8.89 3.25 4.79
CA PHE A 115 8.68 1.84 4.46
C PHE A 115 9.46 0.98 5.43
N ILE A 116 8.81 -0.08 5.93
CA ILE A 116 9.41 -1.05 6.84
C ILE A 116 9.30 -2.41 6.16
N ILE A 117 10.45 -2.99 5.81
CA ILE A 117 10.56 -4.12 4.89
C ILE A 117 11.54 -5.14 5.47
N ASP A 118 11.17 -6.41 5.54
CA ASP A 118 12.07 -7.50 5.95
C ASP A 118 12.60 -8.36 4.78
N SER A 119 12.05 -8.19 3.57
CA SER A 119 12.48 -8.89 2.37
C SER A 119 13.61 -8.15 1.63
N PRO A 120 14.77 -8.80 1.37
CA PRO A 120 15.84 -8.21 0.56
C PRO A 120 15.38 -7.81 -0.85
N ALA A 121 14.47 -8.58 -1.46
CA ALA A 121 13.95 -8.29 -2.78
C ALA A 121 13.16 -6.97 -2.80
N PHE A 122 12.26 -6.78 -1.82
CA PHE A 122 11.55 -5.50 -1.64
C PHE A 122 12.52 -4.35 -1.35
N PHE A 123 13.55 -4.57 -0.55
CA PHE A 123 14.53 -3.54 -0.22
C PHE A 123 15.28 -3.06 -1.47
N VAL A 124 15.77 -3.99 -2.29
CA VAL A 124 16.44 -3.66 -3.57
C VAL A 124 15.48 -2.93 -4.51
N LEU A 125 14.25 -3.44 -4.63
CA LEU A 125 13.23 -2.83 -5.47
C LEU A 125 13.01 -1.36 -5.06
N TYR A 126 12.58 -1.11 -3.82
CA TYR A 126 12.23 0.23 -3.37
C TYR A 126 13.40 1.22 -3.36
N ASN A 127 14.64 0.78 -3.09
CA ASN A 127 15.79 1.66 -3.23
C ASN A 127 16.04 2.04 -4.69
N PHE A 128 15.98 1.07 -5.62
CA PHE A 128 16.09 1.35 -7.05
C PHE A 128 15.05 2.38 -7.49
N PHE A 129 13.79 2.27 -7.05
CA PHE A 129 12.74 3.23 -7.38
C PHE A 129 12.95 4.61 -6.76
N LYS A 130 13.33 4.64 -5.50
CA LYS A 130 13.65 5.88 -4.80
C LYS A 130 14.73 6.66 -5.54
N ASP A 131 15.79 5.98 -5.98
CA ASP A 131 16.93 6.60 -6.65
C ASP A 131 16.57 7.04 -8.07
N TYR A 132 15.91 6.16 -8.83
CA TYR A 132 15.54 6.42 -10.23
C TYR A 132 14.59 7.62 -10.39
N TYR A 133 13.60 7.74 -9.51
CA TYR A 133 12.63 8.85 -9.54
C TYR A 133 12.97 10.00 -8.59
N HIS A 134 14.14 9.96 -7.93
CA HIS A 134 14.64 10.98 -7.01
C HIS A 134 13.68 11.35 -5.87
N PHE A 135 13.00 10.35 -5.28
CA PHE A 135 12.05 10.58 -4.19
C PHE A 135 12.76 10.86 -2.85
N LYS A 136 13.01 12.14 -2.57
CA LYS A 136 13.69 12.60 -1.34
C LYS A 136 12.88 12.37 -0.06
N ASN A 137 11.57 12.21 -0.17
CA ASN A 137 10.65 12.03 0.95
C ASN A 137 10.38 10.56 1.30
N ILE A 138 11.07 9.62 0.65
CA ILE A 138 10.98 8.18 0.94
C ILE A 138 12.14 7.74 1.82
N GLN A 139 11.80 7.06 2.92
CA GLN A 139 12.76 6.38 3.79
C GLN A 139 12.40 4.90 3.89
N ILE A 140 13.42 4.04 3.89
CA ILE A 140 13.26 2.58 3.89
C ILE A 140 14.07 2.04 5.06
N PHE A 141 13.44 1.21 5.88
CA PHE A 141 14.02 0.60 7.07
C PHE A 141 13.75 -0.91 7.07
N ASN A 142 14.61 -1.66 7.75
CA ASN A 142 14.43 -3.10 7.96
C ASN A 142 13.80 -3.47 9.31
N THR A 143 13.62 -2.49 10.21
CA THR A 143 13.07 -2.69 11.55
C THR A 143 12.14 -1.53 11.92
N LEU A 144 11.17 -1.80 12.80
CA LEU A 144 10.30 -0.77 13.37
C LEU A 144 11.10 0.21 14.22
N GLU A 145 12.05 -0.32 14.99
CA GLU A 145 12.90 0.41 15.92
C GLU A 145 13.72 1.49 15.20
N ALA A 146 14.39 1.14 14.10
CA ALA A 146 15.15 2.10 13.30
C ALA A 146 14.25 3.16 12.68
N ALA A 147 13.09 2.76 12.13
CA ALA A 147 12.12 3.68 11.55
C ALA A 147 11.62 4.69 12.58
N CYS A 148 11.30 4.24 13.80
CA CYS A 148 10.88 5.08 14.91
C CYS A 148 11.97 6.06 15.35
N HIS A 149 13.18 5.56 15.59
CA HIS A 149 14.31 6.38 16.05
C HIS A 149 14.64 7.48 15.04
N SER A 150 14.78 7.15 13.74
CA SER A 150 15.12 8.13 12.70
C SER A 150 14.03 9.16 12.43
N ASN A 151 12.80 8.93 12.88
CA ASN A 151 11.64 9.79 12.60
C ASN A 151 11.04 10.44 13.85
N ASN A 152 11.73 10.32 15.00
CA ASN A 152 11.28 10.84 16.30
C ASN A 152 9.85 10.36 16.65
N MET A 153 9.55 9.07 16.38
CA MET A 153 8.25 8.47 16.68
C MET A 153 8.36 7.47 17.84
N PRO A 154 7.53 7.58 18.89
CA PRO A 154 7.47 6.57 19.94
C PRO A 154 7.14 5.17 19.39
N LEU A 155 7.97 4.17 19.70
CA LEU A 155 7.78 2.79 19.24
C LEU A 155 6.42 2.21 19.63
N SER A 156 5.87 2.63 20.76
CA SER A 156 4.55 2.24 21.25
C SER A 156 3.41 2.56 20.30
N ILE A 157 3.55 3.60 19.46
CA ILE A 157 2.53 4.00 18.48
C ILE A 157 2.44 2.97 17.36
N LEU A 158 3.59 2.51 16.87
CA LEU A 158 3.68 1.53 15.80
C LEU A 158 3.32 0.13 16.30
N LYS A 159 3.89 -0.33 17.43
CA LYS A 159 3.63 -1.69 17.95
C LYS A 159 2.15 -1.96 18.19
N LYS A 160 1.43 -1.03 18.84
CA LYS A 160 -0.02 -1.18 19.09
C LYS A 160 -0.89 -1.23 17.82
N SER A 161 -0.35 -0.79 16.69
CA SER A 161 -1.12 -0.62 15.45
C SER A 161 -0.66 -1.54 14.31
N LEU A 162 0.54 -2.11 14.41
CA LEU A 162 1.20 -2.88 13.35
C LEU A 162 1.62 -4.30 13.75
N ASP A 163 1.71 -4.63 15.05
CA ASP A 163 1.89 -6.02 15.50
C ASP A 163 0.53 -6.76 15.48
#